data_AF-A0A1F9X0C7-F1
#
_entry.id   AF-A0A1F9X0C7-F1
#
_cell.length_a   1.000
_cell.length_b   1.000
_cell.length_c   1.000
_cell.angle_alpha   90.00
_cell.angle_beta   90.00
_cell.angle_gamma   90.00
#
_symmetry.space_group_name_H-M   'P 1'
#
loop_
_entity.id
_entity.type
_entity.pdbx_description
1 polymer ?
#
loop_
_entity_poly.entity_id
_entity_poly.type
_entity_poly.pdbx_seq_one_letter_code
_entity_poly.pdbx_strand_id
1 'polypeptide(L)'
;MIIEKHHRLSPSLYVGKIRVSFTLCINKRKSVFTNKNITEAILSELKKSLVKYNVINWAYIFMPDHMHIVLEGKEKDSNLLKCLKLFKQFSGYWFSKNISGIEWQKDFYDHIHRKEDDLPVHIRYILNNPVRKGLVKDWNDYPFKGSLDNKLNEI
;
A
#
# COMPACT_ATOMS: atom_id res chain seq x y z
N MET A 1 -2.41 -0.62 19.15
CA MET A 1 -3.69 -0.16 18.59
C MET A 1 -3.38 0.97 17.61
N ILE A 2 -3.74 0.83 16.34
CA ILE A 2 -3.48 1.84 15.32
C ILE A 2 -4.67 2.82 15.34
N ILE A 3 -4.50 3.98 15.99
CA ILE A 3 -5.55 5.00 16.21
C ILE A 3 -5.64 5.91 14.99
N GLU A 4 -6.78 5.95 14.28
CA GLU A 4 -7.00 6.85 13.14
C GLU A 4 -6.57 8.29 13.49
N LYS A 5 -5.59 8.81 12.75
CA LYS A 5 -5.14 10.21 12.83
C LYS A 5 -5.56 10.87 11.52
N HIS A 6 -6.25 12.01 11.60
CA HIS A 6 -6.56 12.83 10.42
C HIS A 6 -5.32 13.05 9.57
N HIS A 7 -5.44 12.93 8.25
CA HIS A 7 -4.36 13.21 7.30
C HIS A 7 -3.85 14.65 7.48
N ARG A 8 -2.55 14.80 7.80
CA ARG A 8 -1.99 16.04 8.38
C ARG A 8 -1.16 16.88 7.42
N LEU A 9 -0.68 16.27 6.34
CA LEU A 9 0.28 16.89 5.45
C LEU A 9 -0.40 17.60 4.29
N SER A 10 0.20 18.70 3.84
CA SER A 10 -0.30 19.45 2.68
C SER A 10 -0.35 18.53 1.44
N PRO A 11 -1.45 18.53 0.66
CA PRO A 11 -1.56 17.77 -0.58
C PRO A 11 -0.41 18.03 -1.59
N SER A 12 0.20 19.21 -1.57
CA SER A 12 1.32 19.55 -2.44
C SER A 12 2.58 18.71 -2.17
N LEU A 13 2.74 18.18 -0.96
CA LEU A 13 3.87 17.31 -0.58
C LEU A 13 3.79 15.92 -1.24
N TYR A 14 2.67 15.59 -1.87
CA TYR A 14 2.46 14.30 -2.54
C TYR A 14 2.61 14.38 -4.06
N VAL A 15 3.18 15.48 -4.58
CA VAL A 15 3.30 15.74 -6.01
C VAL A 15 4.77 15.74 -6.44
N GLY A 16 5.04 15.09 -7.56
CA GLY A 16 6.35 15.08 -8.22
C GLY A 16 7.09 13.76 -8.09
N LYS A 17 8.41 13.82 -8.36
CA LYS A 17 9.34 12.69 -8.27
C LYS A 17 9.76 12.43 -6.83
N ILE A 18 8.78 12.02 -6.03
CA ILE A 18 8.91 11.74 -4.60
C ILE A 18 8.57 10.28 -4.32
N ARG A 19 9.01 9.80 -3.15
CA ARG A 19 8.70 8.46 -2.65
C ARG A 19 7.86 8.57 -1.39
N VAL A 20 6.81 7.76 -1.31
CA VAL A 20 5.93 7.74 -0.13
C VAL A 20 5.53 6.30 0.19
N SER A 21 5.73 5.91 1.44
CA SER A 21 5.12 4.71 2.00
C SER A 21 3.74 5.03 2.55
N PHE A 22 2.76 4.18 2.27
CA PHE A 22 1.42 4.27 2.85
C PHE A 22 1.06 3.00 3.60
N THR A 23 0.24 3.14 4.65
CA THR A 23 -0.43 2.03 5.33
C THR A 23 -1.93 2.25 5.31
N LEU A 24 -2.65 1.37 4.62
CA LEU A 24 -4.11 1.40 4.50
C LEU A 24 -4.70 0.28 5.34
N CYS A 25 -5.64 0.60 6.22
CA CYS A 25 -6.20 -0.38 7.15
C CYS A 25 -7.66 -0.66 6.83
N ILE A 26 -8.10 -1.90 7.03
CA ILE A 26 -9.53 -2.24 6.99
C ILE A 26 -10.20 -1.73 8.26
N ASN A 27 -11.41 -1.17 8.11
CA ASN A 27 -12.18 -0.69 9.24
C ASN A 27 -12.44 -1.84 10.23
N LYS A 28 -12.39 -1.52 11.54
CA LYS A 28 -12.44 -2.50 12.64
C LYS A 28 -11.39 -3.62 12.55
N ARG A 29 -10.34 -3.46 11.74
CA ARG A 29 -9.21 -4.41 11.64
C ARG A 29 -9.65 -5.84 11.27
N LYS A 30 -10.69 -5.97 10.44
CA LYS A 30 -11.15 -7.28 9.95
C LYS A 30 -10.08 -7.92 9.06
N SER A 31 -9.83 -9.21 9.25
CA SER A 31 -8.90 -9.99 8.43
C SER A 31 -9.52 -10.35 7.07
N VAL A 32 -9.29 -9.54 6.04
CA VAL A 32 -9.82 -9.75 4.69
C VAL A 32 -8.75 -10.26 3.71
N PHE A 33 -7.48 -9.93 3.93
CA PHE A 33 -6.38 -10.28 3.03
C PHE A 33 -5.75 -11.62 3.40
N THR A 34 -6.59 -12.64 3.53
CA THR A 34 -6.19 -14.03 3.81
C THR A 34 -6.41 -14.95 2.61
N ASN A 35 -6.97 -14.41 1.52
CA ASN A 35 -7.31 -15.13 0.30
C ASN A 35 -6.62 -14.47 -0.90
N LYS A 36 -5.94 -15.30 -1.70
CA LYS A 36 -5.21 -14.87 -2.89
C LYS A 36 -6.09 -14.14 -3.90
N ASN A 37 -7.30 -14.63 -4.16
CA ASN A 37 -8.23 -14.03 -5.12
C ASN A 37 -8.61 -12.60 -4.72
N ILE A 38 -8.78 -12.35 -3.41
CA ILE A 38 -9.05 -11.01 -2.89
C ILE A 38 -7.84 -10.12 -3.13
N THR A 39 -6.64 -10.57 -2.76
CA THR A 39 -5.42 -9.76 -2.94
C THR A 39 -5.14 -9.46 -4.41
N GLU A 40 -5.37 -10.41 -5.32
CA GLU A 40 -5.20 -10.22 -6.77
C GLU A 40 -6.21 -9.24 -7.36
N ALA A 41 -7.47 -9.32 -6.94
CA ALA A 41 -8.49 -8.35 -7.36
C ALA A 41 -8.12 -6.93 -6.92
N ILE A 42 -7.68 -6.76 -5.67
CA ILE A 42 -7.29 -5.46 -5.13
C ILE A 42 -6.01 -4.95 -5.78
N LEU A 43 -5.05 -5.83 -6.11
CA LEU A 43 -3.88 -5.46 -6.91
C LEU A 43 -4.24 -4.99 -8.31
N SER A 44 -5.26 -5.58 -8.94
CA SER A 44 -5.77 -5.10 -10.23
C SER A 44 -6.29 -3.66 -10.12
N GLU A 45 -7.01 -3.32 -9.06
CA GLU A 45 -7.47 -1.95 -8.80
C GLU A 45 -6.31 -0.99 -8.50
N LEU A 46 -5.27 -1.45 -7.80
CA LEU A 46 -4.05 -0.67 -7.58
C LEU A 46 -3.39 -0.32 -8.93
N LYS A 47 -3.17 -1.30 -9.81
CA LYS A 47 -2.57 -1.09 -11.14
C LYS A 47 -3.27 0.01 -11.94
N LYS A 48 -4.61 0.03 -11.95
CA LYS A 48 -5.39 1.07 -12.65
C LYS A 48 -5.07 2.48 -12.14
N SER A 49 -4.95 2.63 -10.82
CA SER A 49 -4.64 3.92 -10.20
C SER A 49 -3.20 4.37 -10.48
N LEU A 50 -2.23 3.44 -10.45
CA LEU A 50 -0.81 3.70 -10.72
C LEU A 50 -0.61 4.25 -12.13
N VAL A 51 -1.21 3.59 -13.12
CA VAL A 51 -1.17 4.02 -14.54
C VAL A 51 -1.75 5.42 -14.69
N LYS A 52 -2.90 5.70 -14.08
CA LYS A 52 -3.59 6.99 -14.23
C LYS A 52 -2.79 8.19 -13.70
N TYR A 53 -1.93 7.98 -12.70
CA TYR A 53 -1.18 9.07 -12.06
C TYR A 53 0.33 9.01 -12.29
N ASN A 54 0.81 8.18 -13.23
CA ASN A 54 2.22 7.99 -13.52
C ASN A 54 3.03 7.68 -12.24
N VAL A 55 2.56 6.72 -11.45
CA VAL A 55 3.18 6.27 -10.20
C VAL A 55 3.64 4.84 -10.37
N ILE A 56 4.84 4.51 -9.86
CA ILE A 56 5.33 3.13 -9.77
C ILE A 56 5.20 2.60 -8.36
N ASN A 57 5.11 1.28 -8.24
CA ASN A 57 5.13 0.57 -6.98
C ASN A 57 6.47 -0.15 -6.79
N TRP A 58 7.18 0.24 -5.74
CA TRP A 58 8.41 -0.43 -5.31
C TRP A 58 8.12 -1.73 -4.59
N ALA A 59 7.18 -1.69 -3.65
CA ALA A 59 6.79 -2.88 -2.89
C ALA A 59 5.35 -2.74 -2.39
N TYR A 60 4.69 -3.87 -2.22
CA TYR A 60 3.45 -3.99 -1.46
C TYR A 60 3.46 -5.24 -0.60
N ILE A 61 2.71 -5.19 0.50
CA ILE A 61 2.36 -6.37 1.28
C ILE A 61 0.98 -6.19 1.89
N PHE A 62 0.14 -7.21 1.73
CA PHE A 62 -1.14 -7.31 2.41
C PHE A 62 -0.96 -8.14 3.68
N MET A 63 -0.97 -7.47 4.82
CA MET A 63 -1.20 -8.10 6.12
C MET A 63 -2.69 -8.46 6.23
N PRO A 64 -3.12 -9.37 7.12
CA PRO A 64 -4.51 -9.84 7.15
C PRO A 64 -5.57 -8.72 7.15
N ASP A 65 -5.32 -7.63 7.86
CA ASP A 65 -6.26 -6.53 8.09
C ASP A 65 -5.79 -5.15 7.57
N HIS A 66 -4.65 -5.09 6.88
CA HIS A 66 -4.10 -3.85 6.32
C HIS A 66 -3.09 -4.11 5.20
N MET A 67 -2.78 -3.08 4.42
CA MET A 67 -1.79 -3.12 3.37
C MET A 67 -0.71 -2.07 3.64
N HIS A 68 0.55 -2.43 3.46
CA HIS A 68 1.64 -1.47 3.27
C HIS A 68 2.00 -1.38 1.79
N ILE A 69 2.21 -0.17 1.29
CA ILE A 69 2.66 0.07 -0.09
C ILE A 69 3.74 1.14 -0.11
N VAL A 70 4.70 1.00 -1.02
CA VAL A 70 5.76 1.97 -1.28
C VAL A 70 5.64 2.43 -2.73
N LEU A 71 5.41 3.73 -2.92
CA LEU A 71 5.11 4.34 -4.21
C LEU A 71 6.12 5.42 -4.57
N GLU A 72 6.39 5.60 -5.86
CA GLU A 72 7.20 6.70 -6.39
C GLU A 72 6.53 7.38 -7.59
N GLY A 73 6.54 8.71 -7.62
CA GLY A 73 6.08 9.46 -8.79
C GLY A 73 7.14 9.46 -9.89
N LYS A 74 6.74 9.15 -11.12
CA LYS A 74 7.65 9.15 -12.28
C LYS A 74 7.95 10.54 -12.81
N GLU A 75 6.97 11.44 -12.69
CA GLU A 75 6.97 12.76 -13.32
C GLU A 75 6.73 13.89 -12.30
N LYS A 76 6.99 15.13 -12.73
CA LYS A 76 6.84 16.32 -11.87
C LYS A 76 5.37 16.57 -11.46
N ASP A 77 4.42 16.06 -12.22
CA ASP A 77 2.98 16.17 -11.98
C ASP A 77 2.35 14.88 -11.44
N SER A 78 3.13 13.80 -11.26
CA SER A 78 2.68 12.57 -10.59
C SER A 78 2.11 12.92 -9.21
N ASN A 79 0.90 12.45 -8.91
CA ASN A 79 0.19 12.80 -7.69
C ASN A 79 -0.16 11.55 -6.87
N LEU A 80 0.68 11.22 -5.89
CA LEU A 80 0.58 9.98 -5.12
C LEU A 80 -0.65 9.97 -4.20
N LEU A 81 -1.07 11.15 -3.70
CA LEU A 81 -2.27 11.26 -2.87
C LEU A 81 -3.54 10.99 -3.68
N LYS A 82 -3.65 11.56 -4.90
CA LYS A 82 -4.77 11.28 -5.80
C LYS A 82 -4.76 9.82 -6.28
N CYS A 83 -3.58 9.27 -6.56
CA CYS A 83 -3.40 7.84 -6.86
C CYS A 83 -3.97 6.96 -5.74
N LEU A 84 -3.56 7.21 -4.49
CA LEU A 84 -4.02 6.44 -3.34
C LEU A 84 -5.53 6.57 -3.10
N LYS A 85 -6.08 7.79 -3.24
CA LYS A 85 -7.53 8.03 -3.10
C LYS A 85 -8.33 7.29 -4.18
N LEU A 86 -7.86 7.31 -5.43
CA LEU A 86 -8.49 6.57 -6.51
C LEU A 86 -8.41 5.06 -6.29
N PHE A 87 -7.26 4.57 -5.82
CA PHE A 87 -7.11 3.17 -5.42
C PHE A 87 -8.13 2.78 -4.34
N LYS A 88 -8.27 3.55 -3.26
CA LYS A 88 -9.26 3.31 -2.20
C LYS A 88 -10.69 3.35 -2.75
N GLN A 89 -10.98 4.22 -3.71
CA GLN A 89 -12.29 4.28 -4.36
C GLN A 89 -12.59 3.01 -5.16
N PHE A 90 -11.68 2.58 -6.03
CA PHE A 90 -11.86 1.39 -6.86
C PHE A 90 -11.94 0.10 -6.02
N SER A 91 -11.00 -0.07 -5.10
CA SER A 91 -10.98 -1.23 -4.20
C SER A 91 -12.15 -1.22 -3.21
N GLY A 92 -12.56 -0.05 -2.72
CA GLY A 92 -13.76 0.10 -1.87
C GLY A 92 -15.05 -0.26 -2.60
N TYR A 93 -15.19 0.17 -3.86
CA TYR A 93 -16.30 -0.26 -4.70
C TYR A 93 -16.29 -1.78 -4.92
N TRP A 94 -15.12 -2.36 -5.22
CA TRP A 94 -14.99 -3.82 -5.33
C TRP A 94 -15.42 -4.53 -4.03
N PHE A 95 -14.99 -4.06 -2.85
CA PHE A 95 -15.43 -4.62 -1.58
C PHE A 95 -16.95 -4.53 -1.41
N SER A 96 -17.56 -3.38 -1.70
CA SER A 96 -19.02 -3.20 -1.58
C SER A 96 -19.84 -4.19 -2.42
N LYS A 97 -19.27 -4.70 -3.53
CA LYS A 97 -19.94 -5.63 -4.43
C LYS A 97 -19.66 -7.10 -4.11
N ASN A 98 -18.53 -7.39 -3.46
CA ASN A 98 -18.04 -8.77 -3.31
C ASN A 98 -17.96 -9.24 -1.86
N ILE A 99 -17.82 -8.33 -0.88
CA ILE A 99 -17.62 -8.67 0.53
C ILE A 99 -18.36 -7.68 1.43
N SER A 100 -19.54 -8.10 1.92
CA SER A 100 -20.39 -7.25 2.77
C SER A 100 -19.69 -6.82 4.06
N GLY A 101 -19.84 -5.54 4.41
CA GLY A 101 -19.31 -4.98 5.64
C GLY A 101 -17.79 -4.83 5.70
N ILE A 102 -17.10 -4.91 4.55
CA ILE A 102 -15.69 -4.55 4.42
C ILE A 102 -15.57 -3.18 3.78
N GLU A 103 -14.78 -2.32 4.43
CA GLU A 103 -14.42 -1.01 3.93
C GLU A 103 -13.03 -0.63 4.46
N TRP A 104 -12.35 0.26 3.74
CA TRP A 104 -11.15 0.89 4.26
C TRP A 104 -11.49 1.83 5.43
N GLN A 105 -10.59 1.96 6.39
CA GLN A 105 -10.54 3.11 7.28
C GLN A 105 -10.54 4.42 6.47
N LYS A 106 -11.08 5.50 7.04
CA LYS A 106 -11.21 6.77 6.28
C LYS A 106 -9.85 7.33 5.87
N ASP A 107 -8.94 7.40 6.83
CA ASP A 107 -7.57 7.88 6.64
C ASP A 107 -6.60 6.73 6.31
N PHE A 108 -5.32 7.05 6.24
CA PHE A 108 -4.20 6.14 6.06
C PHE A 108 -2.98 6.75 6.76
N TYR A 109 -1.97 5.93 7.02
CA TYR A 109 -0.68 6.43 7.47
C TYR A 109 0.22 6.64 6.27
N ASP A 110 1.08 7.64 6.36
CA ASP A 110 2.04 7.97 5.32
C ASP A 110 3.42 8.25 5.92
N HIS A 111 4.44 8.05 5.09
CA HIS A 111 5.81 8.46 5.35
C HIS A 111 6.43 8.90 4.03
N ILE A 112 6.67 10.19 3.88
CA ILE A 112 7.36 10.76 2.72
C ILE A 112 8.86 10.58 2.93
N HIS A 113 9.49 9.83 2.03
CA HIS A 113 10.92 9.56 2.10
C HIS A 113 11.70 10.75 1.56
N ARG A 114 12.76 11.10 2.28
CA ARG A 114 13.78 12.05 1.87
C ARG A 114 14.82 11.37 0.99
N LYS A 115 15.70 12.15 0.37
CA LYS A 115 16.71 11.63 -0.57
C LYS A 115 17.73 10.74 0.15
N GLU A 116 18.01 11.05 1.41
CA GLU A 116 18.91 10.36 2.30
C GLU A 116 18.31 9.10 2.97
N ASP A 117 17.01 8.88 2.85
CA ASP A 117 16.37 7.69 3.43
C ASP A 117 16.75 6.43 2.64
N ASP A 118 17.12 5.39 3.37
CA ASP A 118 17.43 4.08 2.81
C ASP A 118 16.13 3.32 2.50
N LEU A 119 15.66 3.51 1.27
CA LEU A 119 14.44 2.88 0.76
C LEU A 119 14.49 1.34 0.82
N PRO A 120 15.58 0.66 0.41
CA PRO A 120 15.77 -0.78 0.63
C PRO A 120 15.55 -1.22 2.08
N VAL A 121 16.14 -0.52 3.05
CA VAL A 121 15.97 -0.84 4.48
C VAL A 121 14.50 -0.74 4.89
N HIS A 122 13.79 0.29 4.44
CA HIS A 122 12.36 0.45 4.72
C HIS A 122 11.51 -0.65 4.07
N ILE A 123 11.80 -1.01 2.82
CA ILE A 123 11.09 -2.09 2.12
C ILE A 123 11.33 -3.42 2.83
N ARG A 124 12.57 -3.73 3.20
CA ARG A 124 12.90 -4.93 3.98
C ARG A 124 12.18 -4.96 5.33
N TYR A 125 12.08 -3.82 6.01
CA TYR A 125 11.30 -3.72 7.25
C TYR A 125 9.83 -4.08 7.02
N ILE A 126 9.20 -3.53 5.98
CA ILE A 126 7.81 -3.82 5.63
C ILE A 126 7.62 -5.31 5.31
N LEU A 127 8.51 -5.89 4.50
CA LEU A 127 8.44 -7.30 4.10
C LEU A 127 8.61 -8.25 5.29
N ASN A 128 9.33 -7.85 6.33
CA ASN A 128 9.51 -8.64 7.56
C ASN A 128 8.34 -8.54 8.55
N ASN A 129 7.32 -7.72 8.29
CA ASN A 129 6.16 -7.62 9.18
C ASN A 129 5.40 -8.93 9.44
N PRO A 130 5.19 -9.82 8.45
CA PRO A 130 4.60 -11.15 8.69
C PRO A 130 5.41 -11.99 9.68
N VAL A 131 6.75 -11.95 9.59
CA VAL A 131 7.65 -12.66 10.51
C VAL A 131 7.51 -12.11 11.92
N ARG A 132 7.55 -10.78 12.07
CA ARG A 132 7.34 -10.09 13.36
C ARG A 132 5.97 -10.35 13.98
N LYS A 133 4.98 -10.71 13.16
CA LYS A 133 3.63 -11.08 13.58
C LYS A 133 3.44 -12.59 13.76
N GLY A 134 4.49 -13.39 13.54
CA GLY A 134 4.45 -14.84 13.67
C GLY A 134 3.60 -15.55 12.61
N LEU A 135 3.31 -14.91 11.48
CA LEU A 135 2.53 -15.50 10.39
C LEU A 135 3.34 -16.51 9.58
N VAL A 136 4.65 -16.27 9.45
CA VAL A 136 5.63 -17.10 8.74
C VAL A 136 6.98 -16.99 9.45
N LYS A 137 7.90 -17.93 9.19
CA LYS A 137 9.27 -17.90 9.74
C LYS A 137 10.23 -17.08 8.88
N ASP A 138 10.06 -17.13 7.56
CA ASP A 138 10.77 -16.29 6.59
C ASP A 138 9.75 -15.44 5.82
N TRP A 139 10.09 -14.17 5.57
CA TRP A 139 9.25 -13.28 4.78
C TRP A 139 9.07 -13.78 3.34
N ASN A 140 10.05 -14.54 2.80
CA ASN A 140 9.97 -15.18 1.50
C ASN A 140 8.76 -16.12 1.38
N ASP A 141 8.32 -16.73 2.48
CA ASP A 141 7.20 -17.67 2.52
C ASP A 141 5.83 -16.96 2.51
N TYR A 142 5.79 -15.65 2.78
CA TYR A 142 4.52 -14.92 2.85
C TYR A 142 3.92 -14.66 1.46
N PRO A 143 2.73 -15.16 1.12
CA PRO A 143 2.25 -15.16 -0.27
C PRO A 143 1.73 -13.80 -0.75
N PHE A 144 1.29 -12.92 0.16
CA PHE A 144 0.56 -11.70 -0.21
C PHE A 144 1.46 -10.47 -0.25
N LYS A 145 2.60 -10.58 -0.94
CA LYS A 145 3.59 -9.52 -1.12
C LYS A 145 4.07 -9.46 -2.56
N GLY A 146 4.59 -8.33 -2.99
CA GLY A 146 5.11 -8.19 -4.35
C GLY A 146 5.71 -6.82 -4.63
N SER A 147 6.13 -6.66 -5.88
CA SER A 147 6.42 -5.38 -6.52
C SER A 147 5.78 -5.43 -7.91
N LEU A 148 5.27 -4.30 -8.40
CA LEU A 148 4.65 -4.25 -9.73
C LEU A 148 5.60 -3.72 -10.81
N ASP A 149 6.61 -2.95 -10.43
CA ASP A 149 7.51 -2.26 -11.36
C ASP A 149 8.98 -2.64 -11.19
N ASN A 150 9.33 -3.38 -10.13
CA ASN A 150 10.71 -3.81 -9.84
C ASN A 150 10.74 -5.29 -9.45
N LYS A 151 11.91 -5.93 -9.45
CA LYS A 151 12.05 -7.23 -8.81
C LYS A 151 12.36 -7.06 -7.33
N LEU A 152 11.56 -7.66 -6.47
CA LEU A 152 11.68 -7.55 -5.00
C LEU A 152 13.05 -7.95 -4.45
N ASN A 153 13.75 -8.86 -5.12
CA ASN A 153 15.08 -9.35 -4.76
C ASN A 153 16.23 -8.45 -5.28
N GLU A 154 15.91 -7.47 -6.12
CA GLU A 154 16.84 -6.46 -6.63
C GLU A 154 16.71 -5.13 -5.86
N ILE A 155 15.83 -5.10 -4.85
CA ILE A 155 15.59 -3.98 -3.94
C ILE A 155 16.38 -4.16 -2.64
#